data_AF-A0A1G4GA24-F1
#
_entry.id   AF-A0A1G4GA24-F1
#
_cell.length_a   1.000
_cell.length_b   1.000
_cell.length_c   1.000
_cell.angle_alpha   90.00
_cell.angle_beta   90.00
_cell.angle_gamma   90.00
#
_symmetry.space_group_name_H-M   'P 1'
#
loop_
_entity.id
_entity.type
_entity.pdbx_description
1 polymer ?
#
loop_
_entity_poly.entity_id
_entity_poly.type
_entity_poly.pdbx_seq_one_letter_code
_entity_poly.pdbx_strand_id
1 'polypeptide(L)'
;MTYPAFASFHSVLQERGKKAKAETTTVNPAYDAALAKKLGADDYGMKSFVLVILKTGPNTTADAALVSECFRGHMENINRLVKEGKLVVAGPLAKNEQHYRGIFILSVDTTEEAEKLLESDPAVREKLLAADLYQWYGSAALPLYLEQADKIWKKQP
;
A
#
# COMPACT_ATOMS: atom_id res chain seq x y z
N MET A 1 -8.28 -11.69 -50.03
CA MET A 1 -8.07 -11.35 -48.60
C MET A 1 -9.41 -10.94 -48.02
N THR A 2 -10.08 -11.86 -47.33
CA THR A 2 -11.44 -11.69 -46.80
C THR A 2 -11.38 -11.54 -45.28
N TYR A 3 -11.83 -10.41 -44.75
CA TYR A 3 -12.02 -10.19 -43.32
C TYR A 3 -13.23 -11.00 -42.83
N PRO A 4 -13.16 -11.75 -41.71
CA PRO A 4 -14.34 -12.33 -41.11
C PRO A 4 -15.12 -11.25 -40.32
N ALA A 5 -16.42 -11.44 -40.32
CA ALA A 5 -17.45 -10.53 -39.83
C ALA A 5 -17.35 -10.23 -38.32
N PHE A 6 -17.63 -8.97 -37.98
CA PHE A 6 -17.93 -8.53 -36.62
C PHE A 6 -19.17 -9.27 -36.10
N ALA A 7 -19.03 -10.04 -35.01
CA ALA A 7 -20.17 -10.45 -34.21
C ALA A 7 -20.83 -9.19 -33.63
N SER A 8 -22.14 -9.03 -33.84
CA SER A 8 -22.88 -7.88 -33.35
C SER A 8 -22.91 -7.87 -31.82
N PHE A 9 -22.72 -6.69 -31.23
CA PHE A 9 -22.61 -6.43 -29.79
C PHE A 9 -23.74 -7.08 -28.95
N HIS A 10 -24.89 -7.33 -29.59
CA HIS A 10 -26.04 -8.00 -28.99
C HIS A 10 -25.81 -9.48 -28.68
N SER A 11 -25.03 -10.24 -29.48
CA SER A 11 -24.77 -11.66 -29.21
C SER A 11 -23.79 -11.85 -28.06
N VAL A 12 -22.83 -10.93 -27.92
CA VAL A 12 -21.87 -10.90 -26.81
C VAL A 12 -22.57 -10.61 -25.47
N LEU A 13 -23.60 -9.76 -25.48
CA LEU A 13 -24.41 -9.49 -24.29
C LEU A 13 -25.33 -10.67 -23.92
N GLN A 14 -25.86 -11.39 -24.91
CA GLN A 14 -26.69 -12.58 -24.68
C GLN A 14 -25.90 -13.77 -24.12
N GLU A 15 -24.64 -13.94 -24.51
CA GLU A 15 -23.74 -14.95 -23.93
C GLU A 15 -23.31 -14.61 -22.49
N ARG A 16 -23.14 -13.33 -22.16
CA ARG A 16 -22.88 -12.87 -20.78
C ARG A 16 -24.09 -13.08 -19.86
N GLY A 17 -25.31 -12.98 -20.38
CA GLY A 17 -26.54 -13.20 -19.62
C GLY A 17 -26.80 -14.66 -19.20
N LYS A 18 -26.17 -15.66 -19.86
CA LYS A 18 -26.36 -17.09 -19.57
C LYS A 18 -25.30 -17.70 -18.64
N LYS A 19 -24.27 -16.95 -18.23
CA LYS A 19 -23.25 -17.39 -17.26
C LYS A 19 -23.41 -16.83 -15.85
N ALA A 20 -24.50 -16.12 -15.56
CA ALA A 20 -24.85 -15.70 -14.20
C ALA A 20 -25.65 -16.82 -13.48
N LYS A 21 -25.06 -18.01 -13.32
CA LYS A 21 -25.61 -19.03 -12.42
C LYS A 21 -24.53 -20.04 -12.00
N ALA A 22 -23.74 -19.62 -11.03
CA ALA A 22 -23.20 -20.42 -9.93
C ALA A 22 -22.05 -19.62 -9.30
N GLU A 23 -22.36 -18.59 -8.52
CA GLU A 23 -21.45 -18.25 -7.42
C GLU A 23 -21.52 -19.42 -6.45
N THR A 24 -20.63 -20.38 -6.63
CA THR A 24 -20.37 -21.37 -5.60
C THR A 24 -19.81 -20.61 -4.41
N THR A 25 -20.65 -20.35 -3.39
CA THR A 25 -20.22 -19.98 -2.05
C THR A 25 -19.43 -21.13 -1.47
N THR A 26 -18.14 -21.19 -1.82
CA THR A 26 -17.18 -22.03 -1.14
C THR A 26 -16.99 -21.44 0.25
N VAL A 27 -17.66 -22.02 1.25
CA VAL A 27 -17.47 -21.62 2.65
C VAL A 27 -16.04 -21.97 3.04
N ASN A 28 -15.24 -20.96 3.42
CA ASN A 28 -13.89 -21.19 3.92
C ASN A 28 -13.97 -21.81 5.33
N PRO A 29 -13.61 -23.10 5.53
CA PRO A 29 -13.69 -23.73 6.84
C PRO A 29 -12.70 -23.14 7.86
N ALA A 30 -11.70 -22.39 7.40
CA ALA A 30 -10.73 -21.67 8.23
C ALA A 30 -11.13 -20.20 8.49
N TYR A 31 -12.35 -19.78 8.13
CA TYR A 31 -12.81 -18.42 8.39
C TYR A 31 -12.91 -18.15 9.90
N ASP A 32 -12.17 -17.14 10.34
CA ASP A 32 -12.22 -16.61 11.70
C ASP A 32 -12.90 -15.23 11.68
N ALA A 33 -14.18 -15.21 12.08
CA ALA A 33 -14.99 -13.99 12.11
C ALA A 33 -14.46 -12.94 13.10
N ALA A 34 -13.87 -13.38 14.22
CA ALA A 34 -13.33 -12.47 15.22
C ALA A 34 -12.06 -11.79 14.69
N LEU A 35 -11.21 -12.55 14.01
CA LEU A 35 -10.01 -12.03 13.36
C LEU A 35 -10.36 -11.07 12.21
N ALA A 36 -11.30 -11.44 11.34
CA ALA A 36 -11.77 -10.59 10.25
C ALA A 36 -12.28 -9.24 10.79
N LYS A 37 -13.13 -9.27 11.81
CA LYS A 37 -13.63 -8.05 12.47
C LYS A 37 -12.50 -7.24 13.10
N LYS A 38 -11.55 -7.88 13.80
CA LYS A 38 -10.41 -7.20 14.44
C LYS A 38 -9.55 -6.46 13.41
N LEU A 39 -9.34 -7.05 12.24
CA LEU A 39 -8.49 -6.49 11.20
C LEU A 39 -9.20 -5.48 10.30
N GLY A 40 -10.53 -5.37 10.41
CA GLY A 40 -11.36 -4.53 9.55
C GLY A 40 -11.51 -5.11 8.14
N ALA A 41 -11.53 -6.43 8.03
CA ALA A 41 -11.68 -7.12 6.76
C ALA A 41 -13.13 -7.09 6.27
N ASP A 42 -13.32 -6.96 4.97
CA ASP A 42 -14.57 -7.25 4.29
C ASP A 42 -14.78 -8.77 4.08
N ASP A 43 -15.84 -9.12 3.36
CA ASP A 43 -16.20 -10.52 3.06
C ASP A 43 -15.12 -11.28 2.26
N TYR A 44 -14.21 -10.57 1.59
CA TYR A 44 -13.10 -11.15 0.86
C TYR A 44 -11.83 -11.31 1.70
N GLY A 45 -11.83 -10.87 2.97
CA GLY A 45 -10.63 -10.85 3.80
C GLY A 45 -9.70 -9.66 3.49
N MET A 46 -10.24 -8.62 2.87
CA MET A 46 -9.49 -7.48 2.32
C MET A 46 -9.92 -6.18 2.99
N LYS A 47 -9.13 -5.12 2.83
CA LYS A 47 -9.51 -3.76 3.20
C LYS A 47 -8.74 -2.72 2.39
N SER A 48 -9.20 -1.48 2.47
CA SER A 48 -8.49 -0.33 1.89
C SER A 48 -7.28 0.07 2.74
N PHE A 49 -6.23 0.46 2.04
CA PHE A 49 -5.01 1.06 2.53
C PHE A 49 -4.64 2.23 1.61
N VAL A 50 -3.58 2.96 1.96
CA VAL A 50 -2.93 3.89 1.03
C VAL A 50 -1.52 3.40 0.71
N LEU A 51 -1.30 3.08 -0.56
CA LEU A 51 0.03 2.84 -1.11
C LEU A 51 0.68 4.20 -1.37
N VAL A 52 1.89 4.38 -0.85
CA VAL A 52 2.72 5.55 -1.09
C VAL A 52 3.95 5.13 -1.86
N ILE A 53 4.24 5.83 -2.95
CA ILE A 53 5.51 5.73 -3.66
C ILE A 53 6.34 6.97 -3.31
N LEU A 54 7.46 6.76 -2.62
CA LEU A 54 8.40 7.83 -2.30
C LEU A 54 9.33 8.07 -3.49
N LYS A 55 9.59 9.33 -3.79
CA LYS A 55 10.53 9.79 -4.83
C LYS A 55 11.40 10.93 -4.32
N THR A 56 12.46 11.27 -5.04
CA THR A 56 13.27 12.45 -4.71
C THR A 56 12.40 13.71 -4.82
N GLY A 57 12.39 14.52 -3.78
CA GLY A 57 11.65 15.78 -3.74
C GLY A 57 12.40 16.93 -4.43
N PRO A 58 11.76 18.11 -4.54
CA PRO A 58 12.33 19.26 -5.25
C PRO A 58 13.44 20.00 -4.48
N ASN A 59 13.67 19.70 -3.19
CA ASN A 59 14.75 20.33 -2.44
C ASN A 59 16.11 19.77 -2.86
N THR A 60 16.94 20.60 -3.47
CA THR A 60 18.29 20.28 -3.94
C THR A 60 19.39 20.89 -3.06
N THR A 61 19.11 21.12 -1.78
CA THR A 61 20.10 21.64 -0.83
C THR A 61 21.37 20.80 -0.79
N ALA A 62 22.51 21.45 -0.59
CA ALA A 62 23.81 20.81 -0.38
C ALA A 62 24.21 20.72 1.10
N ASP A 63 23.33 21.14 2.02
CA ASP A 63 23.58 21.06 3.46
C ASP A 63 23.46 19.61 3.96
N ALA A 64 24.62 18.95 4.06
CA ALA A 64 24.70 17.56 4.51
C ALA A 64 24.20 17.35 5.94
N ALA A 65 24.33 18.35 6.82
CA ALA A 65 23.87 18.24 8.21
C ALA A 65 22.34 18.25 8.27
N LEU A 66 21.69 19.16 7.53
CA LEU A 66 20.24 19.20 7.39
C LEU A 66 19.68 17.90 6.79
N VAL A 67 20.29 17.41 5.71
CA VAL A 67 19.86 16.17 5.05
C VAL A 67 19.97 14.98 6.00
N SER A 68 21.11 14.84 6.69
CA SER A 68 21.32 13.75 7.65
C SER A 68 20.30 13.79 8.78
N GLU A 69 20.02 14.99 9.31
CA GLU A 69 19.04 15.18 10.38
C GLU A 69 17.62 14.80 9.92
N CYS A 70 17.23 15.22 8.73
CA CYS A 70 15.91 14.89 8.18
C CYS A 70 15.71 13.38 7.99
N PHE A 71 16.72 12.67 7.47
CA PHE A 71 16.63 11.23 7.25
C PHE A 71 16.73 10.42 8.56
N ARG A 72 17.41 10.93 9.59
CA ARG A 72 17.30 10.35 10.94
C ARG A 72 15.86 10.47 11.45
N GLY A 73 15.28 11.66 11.33
CA GLY A 73 13.88 11.90 11.70
C GLY A 73 12.88 11.08 10.86
N HIS A 74 13.17 10.82 9.59
CA HIS A 74 12.40 9.92 8.72
C HIS A 74 12.30 8.50 9.31
N MET A 75 13.43 7.93 9.72
CA MET A 75 13.45 6.59 10.33
C MET A 75 12.75 6.56 11.69
N GLU A 76 12.89 7.61 12.50
CA GLU A 76 12.15 7.76 13.77
C GLU A 76 10.64 7.83 13.52
N ASN A 77 10.22 8.57 12.50
CA ASN A 77 8.81 8.68 12.10
C ASN A 77 8.24 7.34 11.63
N ILE A 78 8.97 6.60 10.78
CA ILE A 78 8.60 5.23 10.37
C ILE A 78 8.34 4.36 11.59
N ASN A 79 9.29 4.31 12.53
CA ASN A 79 9.17 3.48 13.73
C ASN A 79 7.98 3.89 14.60
N ARG A 80 7.70 5.20 14.72
CA ARG A 80 6.53 5.71 15.43
C ARG A 80 5.23 5.26 14.74
N LEU A 81 5.12 5.42 13.42
CA LEU A 81 3.91 5.05 12.67
C LEU A 81 3.65 3.54 12.68
N VAL A 82 4.70 2.71 12.68
CA VAL A 82 4.57 1.26 12.86
C VAL A 82 4.00 0.94 14.23
N LYS A 83 4.52 1.55 15.30
CA LYS A 83 4.01 1.37 16.68
C LYS A 83 2.57 1.83 16.85
N GLU A 84 2.16 2.88 16.15
CA GLU A 84 0.79 3.39 16.12
C GLU A 84 -0.15 2.55 15.24
N GLY A 85 0.36 1.51 14.55
CA GLY A 85 -0.41 0.68 13.63
C GLY A 85 -0.84 1.41 12.35
N LYS A 86 -0.22 2.55 12.05
CA LYS A 86 -0.54 3.40 10.89
C LYS A 86 0.29 3.06 9.65
N LEU A 87 1.48 2.50 9.83
CA LEU A 87 2.35 2.04 8.74
C LEU A 87 2.53 0.52 8.86
N VAL A 88 2.13 -0.21 7.82
CA VAL A 88 2.16 -1.69 7.83
C VAL A 88 3.28 -2.24 6.98
N VAL A 89 3.74 -1.53 5.96
CA VAL A 89 4.92 -1.87 5.14
C VAL A 89 5.74 -0.63 4.93
N ALA A 90 7.06 -0.75 5.09
CA ALA A 90 8.03 0.25 4.68
C ALA A 90 9.27 -0.41 4.10
N GLY A 91 9.78 0.10 2.99
CA GLY A 91 11.02 -0.42 2.42
C GLY A 91 11.56 0.42 1.27
N PRO A 92 12.89 0.45 1.10
CA PRO A 92 13.52 1.10 -0.04
C PRO A 92 13.25 0.31 -1.32
N LEU A 93 13.13 1.04 -2.44
CA LEU A 93 13.16 0.44 -3.77
C LEU A 93 14.60 0.44 -4.28
N ALA A 94 14.97 -0.61 -4.99
CA ALA A 94 16.22 -0.63 -5.74
C ALA A 94 16.22 0.48 -6.81
N LYS A 95 17.41 0.87 -7.27
CA LYS A 95 17.54 1.84 -8.36
C LYS A 95 16.69 1.41 -9.56
N ASN A 96 15.89 2.34 -10.06
CA ASN A 96 14.93 2.13 -11.14
C ASN A 96 14.84 3.39 -12.03
N GLU A 97 14.30 3.22 -13.23
CA GLU A 97 14.16 4.28 -14.24
C GLU A 97 13.15 5.36 -13.84
N GLN A 98 12.23 5.06 -12.91
CA GLN A 98 11.24 5.99 -12.39
C GLN A 98 11.77 6.85 -11.24
N HIS A 99 13.02 6.64 -10.82
CA HIS A 99 13.66 7.31 -9.69
C HIS A 99 12.89 7.18 -8.36
N TYR A 100 12.11 6.12 -8.21
CA TYR A 100 11.43 5.82 -6.95
C TYR A 100 12.43 5.37 -5.90
N ARG A 101 12.21 5.81 -4.66
CA ARG A 101 13.10 5.67 -3.51
C ARG A 101 12.64 4.60 -2.53
N GLY A 102 11.33 4.43 -2.39
CA GLY A 102 10.75 3.49 -1.44
C GLY A 102 9.24 3.42 -1.55
N ILE A 103 8.66 2.48 -0.81
CA ILE A 103 7.22 2.35 -0.68
C ILE A 103 6.81 2.39 0.78
N PHE A 104 5.63 2.94 1.04
CA PHE A 104 4.86 2.72 2.27
C PHE A 104 3.50 2.11 1.94
N ILE A 105 2.97 1.32 2.88
CA ILE A 105 1.55 0.99 2.92
C ILE A 105 1.03 1.48 4.26
N LEU A 106 0.16 2.48 4.21
CA LEU A 106 -0.47 3.09 5.37
C LEU A 106 -1.85 2.46 5.62
N SER A 107 -2.15 2.11 6.87
CA SER A 107 -3.45 1.58 7.30
C SER A 107 -4.39 2.74 7.68
N VAL A 108 -4.72 3.56 6.69
CA VAL A 108 -5.68 4.66 6.75
C VAL A 108 -6.65 4.57 5.57
N ASP A 109 -7.83 5.16 5.73
CA ASP A 109 -8.93 4.97 4.77
C ASP A 109 -8.85 5.92 3.57
N THR A 110 -8.13 7.04 3.71
CA THR A 110 -8.12 8.12 2.72
C THR A 110 -6.72 8.65 2.45
N THR A 111 -6.52 9.19 1.25
CA THR A 111 -5.26 9.82 0.84
C THR A 111 -4.98 11.08 1.65
N GLU A 112 -6.01 11.80 2.09
CA GLU A 112 -5.91 13.00 2.92
C GLU A 112 -5.38 12.68 4.33
N GLU A 113 -5.77 11.54 4.91
CA GLU A 113 -5.19 11.06 6.16
C GLU A 113 -3.72 10.65 5.97
N ALA A 114 -3.42 9.97 4.86
CA ALA A 114 -2.05 9.59 4.53
C ALA A 114 -1.14 10.81 4.33
N GLU A 115 -1.61 11.87 3.66
CA GLU A 115 -0.88 13.14 3.51
C GLU A 115 -0.50 13.74 4.87
N LYS A 116 -1.45 13.82 5.81
CA LYS A 116 -1.20 14.32 7.17
C LYS A 116 -0.16 13.48 7.91
N LEU A 117 -0.18 12.16 7.74
CA LEU A 117 0.84 11.29 8.32
C LEU A 117 2.22 11.54 7.70
N LEU A 118 2.28 11.73 6.38
CA LEU A 118 3.51 12.02 5.66
C LEU A 118 4.09 13.40 6.02
N GLU A 119 3.27 14.40 6.33
CA GLU A 119 3.73 15.74 6.76
C GLU A 119 4.49 15.73 8.10
N SER A 120 4.26 14.71 8.93
CA SER A 120 5.01 14.51 10.18
C SER A 120 6.47 14.10 9.93
N ASP A 121 6.77 13.59 8.73
CA ASP A 121 8.10 13.16 8.31
C ASP A 121 8.98 14.36 7.93
N PRO A 122 10.12 14.57 8.60
CA PRO A 122 11.01 15.69 8.28
C PRO A 122 11.54 15.65 6.84
N ALA A 123 11.81 14.46 6.28
CA ALA A 123 12.31 14.36 4.91
C ALA A 123 11.25 14.75 3.87
N VAL A 124 9.96 14.50 4.15
CA VAL A 124 8.85 14.95 3.30
C VAL A 124 8.57 16.44 3.50
N ARG A 125 8.53 16.91 4.76
CA ARG A 125 8.28 18.31 5.10
C ARG A 125 9.32 19.26 4.52
N GLU A 126 10.60 18.89 4.60
CA GLU A 126 11.70 19.64 3.98
C GLU A 126 11.81 19.40 2.47
N LYS A 127 10.87 18.65 1.87
CA LYS A 127 10.80 18.37 0.43
C LYS A 127 12.04 17.68 -0.14
N LEU A 128 12.78 16.96 0.71
CA LEU A 128 13.86 16.05 0.28
C LEU A 128 13.27 14.77 -0.34
N LEU A 129 12.10 14.36 0.16
CA LEU A 129 11.24 13.35 -0.43
C LEU A 129 9.93 13.98 -0.89
N ALA A 130 9.36 13.41 -1.94
CA ALA A 130 7.98 13.62 -2.37
C ALA A 130 7.28 12.26 -2.42
N ALA A 131 5.94 12.28 -2.46
CA ALA A 131 5.12 11.09 -2.38
C ALA A 131 4.01 11.12 -3.44
N ASP A 132 3.78 9.99 -4.10
CA ASP A 132 2.57 9.73 -4.88
C ASP A 132 1.69 8.74 -4.09
N LEU A 133 0.40 9.07 -3.93
CA LEU A 133 -0.51 8.31 -3.08
C LEU A 133 -1.60 7.65 -3.92
N TYR A 134 -1.90 6.39 -3.59
CA TYR A 134 -2.91 5.58 -4.26
C TYR A 134 -3.73 4.84 -3.23
N GLN A 135 -5.06 4.91 -3.33
CA GLN A 135 -5.92 3.95 -2.62
C GLN A 135 -5.60 2.56 -3.12
N TRP A 136 -5.32 1.64 -2.20
CA TRP A 136 -4.93 0.29 -2.51
C TRP A 136 -5.75 -0.71 -1.70
N TYR A 137 -6.40 -1.62 -2.42
CA TYR A 137 -7.19 -2.70 -1.84
C TYR A 137 -6.29 -3.93 -1.66
N GLY A 138 -6.04 -4.29 -0.40
CA GLY A 138 -5.06 -5.30 -0.01
C GLY A 138 -5.58 -6.24 1.07
N SER A 139 -4.83 -7.28 1.38
CA SER A 139 -5.23 -8.22 2.43
C SER A 139 -5.27 -7.53 3.78
N ALA A 140 -6.39 -7.68 4.51
CA ALA A 140 -6.52 -7.15 5.87
C ALA A 140 -5.53 -7.82 6.85
N ALA A 141 -4.95 -8.96 6.48
CA ALA A 141 -3.95 -9.68 7.25
C ALA A 141 -2.55 -9.05 7.19
N LEU A 142 -2.29 -8.07 6.32
CA LEU A 142 -0.96 -7.43 6.19
C LEU A 142 -0.34 -7.01 7.54
N PRO A 143 -1.03 -6.31 8.45
CA PRO A 143 -0.43 -5.90 9.71
C PRO A 143 0.13 -7.06 10.54
N LEU A 144 -0.39 -8.28 10.37
CA LEU A 144 0.07 -9.45 11.12
C LEU A 144 1.49 -9.86 10.78
N TYR A 145 2.02 -9.55 9.59
CA TYR A 145 3.40 -9.94 9.26
C TYR A 145 4.42 -9.20 10.13
N LEU A 146 4.10 -8.02 10.66
CA LEU A 146 5.02 -7.23 11.49
C LEU A 146 5.49 -8.01 12.72
N GLU A 147 4.60 -8.73 13.38
CA GLU A 147 4.91 -9.62 14.53
C GLU A 147 5.90 -10.74 14.14
N GLN A 148 5.89 -11.15 12.87
CA GLN A 148 6.77 -12.18 12.34
C GLN A 148 8.11 -11.55 11.91
N ALA A 149 8.06 -10.37 11.30
CA ALA A 149 9.24 -9.62 10.86
C ALA A 149 10.21 -9.37 12.02
N ASP A 150 9.68 -9.05 13.21
CA ASP A 150 10.48 -8.83 14.42
C ASP A 150 11.27 -10.06 14.89
N LYS A 151 10.85 -11.27 14.48
CA LYS A 151 11.52 -12.52 14.84
C LYS A 151 12.60 -12.93 13.84
N ILE A 152 12.70 -12.26 12.69
CA ILE A 152 13.54 -12.67 11.56
C ILE A 152 14.89 -11.96 11.56
N TRP A 153 14.94 -10.69 11.98
CA TRP A 153 16.15 -9.90 11.85
C TRP A 153 17.20 -10.28 12.92
N LYS A 154 18.46 -10.39 12.48
CA LYS A 154 19.62 -10.60 13.39
C LYS A 154 20.20 -9.28 13.92
N LYS A 155 20.00 -8.22 13.15
CA LYS A 155 20.37 -6.84 13.47
C LYS A 155 19.16 -5.98 13.13
N GLN A 156 18.86 -5.01 13.97
CA GLN A 156 17.71 -4.15 13.76
C GLN A 156 17.82 -3.48 12.38
N PRO A 157 16.84 -3.72 11.49
CA PRO A 157 16.83 -3.16 10.15
C PRO A 157 16.55 -1.65 10.15
#